data_AF-A0A536H8I0-F1
#
_entry.id   AF-A0A536H8I0-F1
#
_cell.length_a   1.000
_cell.length_b   1.000
_cell.length_c   1.000
_cell.angle_alpha   90.00
_cell.angle_beta   90.00
_cell.angle_gamma   90.00
#
_symmetry.space_group_name_H-M   'P 1'
#
loop_
_entity.id
_entity.type
_entity.pdbx_description
1 polymer ?
#
loop_
_entity_poly.entity_id
_entity_poly.type
_entity_poly.pdbx_seq_one_letter_code
_entity_poly.pdbx_strand_id
1 'polypeptide(L)'
;MAQSAQRQLVGNRWALAGAIMYLLEWVAIVGVLAAVTGIHGAGPGGAAGVQIPTATGTKPADIFSGYTAANAAATALSAGWYGLVLPGRILLIAGIRQALRRSWGDSALADLAVAAMALSVLMEIASYWVAAGVGQAATSGADQSAVVTGHAIASMLNVGLFSPLGLSILAISVVMWQSRVFPWWLCLLGGLSGAALCVGGLTAGFQTGGQFQQVANNAQFGVLGFWVWMLITGVILFRAAGQPRRKSSPAPR
;
A
#
# COMPACT_ATOMS: atom_id res chain seq x y z
N MET A 1 -24.04 -8.45 38.10
CA MET A 1 -22.99 -8.00 37.17
C MET A 1 -22.71 -9.14 36.19
N ALA A 2 -23.25 -9.05 34.97
CA ALA A 2 -23.04 -10.08 33.97
C ALA A 2 -21.56 -10.14 33.60
N GLN A 3 -20.93 -11.30 33.74
CA GLN A 3 -19.62 -11.58 33.15
C GLN A 3 -19.71 -11.23 31.67
N SER A 4 -19.03 -10.16 31.27
CA SER A 4 -18.84 -9.84 29.86
C SER A 4 -18.15 -11.05 29.25
N ALA A 5 -18.87 -11.80 28.41
CA ALA A 5 -18.28 -12.86 27.61
C ALA A 5 -17.04 -12.26 26.94
N GLN A 6 -15.87 -12.71 27.38
CA GLN A 6 -14.61 -12.08 27.04
C GLN A 6 -14.41 -12.24 25.54
N ARG A 7 -14.64 -11.16 24.77
CA ARG A 7 -14.54 -11.19 23.30
C ARG A 7 -13.13 -11.65 22.94
N GLN A 8 -13.02 -12.87 22.43
CA GLN A 8 -11.75 -13.47 22.05
C GLN A 8 -11.49 -13.20 20.57
N LEU A 9 -10.27 -12.76 20.25
CA LEU A 9 -9.83 -12.60 18.88
C LEU A 9 -9.77 -13.96 18.18
N VAL A 10 -10.54 -14.12 17.10
CA VAL A 10 -10.52 -15.27 16.20
C VAL A 10 -9.65 -14.92 14.99
N GLY A 11 -8.44 -15.47 14.98
CA GLY A 11 -7.44 -15.20 13.97
C GLY A 11 -7.66 -15.87 12.60
N ASN A 12 -6.79 -15.56 11.65
CA ASN A 12 -6.64 -16.25 10.37
C ASN A 12 -5.20 -16.09 9.84
N ARG A 13 -4.85 -16.90 8.84
CA ARG A 13 -3.51 -16.87 8.20
C ARG A 13 -3.44 -15.90 7.00
N TRP A 14 -4.59 -15.48 6.48
CA TRP A 14 -4.69 -14.66 5.26
C TRP A 14 -4.09 -13.27 5.43
N ALA A 15 -4.28 -12.65 6.61
CA ALA A 15 -3.70 -11.35 6.88
C ALA A 15 -2.16 -11.36 6.76
N LEU A 16 -1.51 -12.38 7.33
CA LEU A 16 -0.06 -12.53 7.25
C LEU A 16 0.40 -12.93 5.84
N ALA A 17 -0.32 -13.83 5.16
CA ALA A 17 -0.01 -14.19 3.78
C ALA A 17 -0.06 -12.96 2.85
N GLY A 18 -1.07 -12.10 3.02
CA GLY A 18 -1.17 -10.83 2.29
C GLY A 18 -0.03 -9.87 2.61
N ALA A 19 0.36 -9.73 3.88
CA ALA A 19 1.50 -8.92 4.28
C ALA A 19 2.82 -9.40 3.66
N ILE A 20 3.08 -10.71 3.68
CA ILE A 20 4.28 -11.32 3.07
C ILE A 20 4.26 -11.08 1.57
N MET A 21 3.14 -11.37 0.92
CA MET A 21 2.96 -11.18 -0.52
C MET A 21 3.25 -9.72 -0.92
N TYR A 22 2.72 -8.75 -0.18
CA TYR A 22 2.99 -7.34 -0.43
C TYR A 22 4.47 -6.98 -0.20
N LEU A 23 5.10 -7.47 0.87
CA LEU A 23 6.52 -7.21 1.13
C LEU A 23 7.48 -7.80 0.08
N LEU A 24 7.01 -8.68 -0.79
CA LEU A 24 7.78 -9.09 -1.97
C LEU A 24 8.00 -7.93 -2.95
N GLU A 25 7.33 -6.79 -2.80
CA GLU A 25 7.68 -5.55 -3.50
C GLU A 25 9.15 -5.15 -3.29
N TRP A 26 9.73 -5.49 -2.13
CA TRP A 26 11.14 -5.22 -1.85
C TRP A 26 12.11 -5.96 -2.78
N VAL A 27 11.69 -7.05 -3.41
CA VAL A 27 12.48 -7.73 -4.45
C VAL A 27 12.70 -6.79 -5.64
N ALA A 28 11.71 -5.96 -5.99
CA ALA A 28 11.86 -4.93 -6.99
C ALA A 28 12.65 -3.72 -6.45
N ILE A 29 12.35 -3.27 -5.21
CA ILE A 29 12.93 -2.05 -4.62
C ILE A 29 14.43 -2.17 -4.32
N VAL A 30 14.88 -3.26 -3.67
CA VAL A 30 16.30 -3.47 -3.27
C VAL A 30 17.17 -3.89 -4.47
N GLY A 31 16.63 -3.89 -5.68
CA GLY A 31 17.39 -4.22 -6.88
C GLY A 31 17.75 -5.70 -7.00
N VAL A 32 17.12 -6.60 -6.23
CA VAL A 32 17.29 -8.06 -6.43
C VAL A 32 16.80 -8.45 -7.82
N LEU A 33 15.68 -7.87 -8.26
CA LEU A 33 15.19 -8.01 -9.62
C LEU A 33 16.23 -7.54 -10.64
N ALA A 34 16.91 -6.42 -10.36
CA ALA A 34 18.00 -5.91 -11.20
C ALA A 34 19.23 -6.82 -11.19
N ALA A 35 19.58 -7.41 -10.05
CA ALA A 35 20.69 -8.34 -9.92
C ALA A 35 20.45 -9.66 -10.67
N VAL A 36 19.20 -10.13 -10.73
CA VAL A 36 18.83 -11.39 -11.40
C VAL A 36 18.62 -11.21 -12.90
N THR A 37 18.06 -10.07 -13.31
CA THR A 37 17.69 -9.84 -14.72
C THR A 37 18.68 -8.97 -15.49
N GLY A 38 19.61 -8.30 -14.78
CA GLY A 38 20.45 -7.24 -15.36
C GLY A 38 19.69 -5.94 -15.66
N ILE A 39 18.41 -5.86 -15.28
CA ILE A 39 17.50 -4.77 -15.62
C ILE A 39 17.21 -3.92 -14.38
N HIS A 40 17.80 -2.72 -14.32
CA HIS A 40 17.61 -1.80 -13.21
C HIS A 40 16.21 -1.17 -13.27
N GLY A 41 15.30 -1.61 -12.38
CA GLY A 41 13.91 -1.14 -12.25
C GLY A 41 13.77 0.36 -12.47
N ALA A 42 12.72 0.80 -13.15
CA ALA A 42 12.35 2.21 -13.24
C ALA A 42 10.87 2.31 -12.84
N GLY A 43 10.59 3.03 -11.78
CA GLY A 43 9.24 3.28 -11.30
C GLY A 43 9.00 4.79 -11.21
N PRO A 44 7.76 5.27 -11.39
CA PRO A 44 7.44 6.70 -11.28
C PRO A 44 7.77 7.30 -9.90
N GLY A 45 7.99 6.47 -8.87
CA GLY A 45 8.41 6.88 -7.52
C GLY A 45 9.90 6.68 -7.18
N GLY A 46 10.75 6.33 -8.15
CA GLY A 46 12.21 6.23 -7.94
C GLY A 46 12.71 5.10 -7.04
N ALA A 47 11.85 4.15 -6.65
CA ALA A 47 12.18 3.13 -5.64
C ALA A 47 13.01 1.94 -6.16
N ALA A 48 13.45 1.90 -7.42
CA ALA A 48 14.41 0.91 -7.88
C ALA A 48 15.33 1.55 -8.92
N GLY A 49 16.62 1.19 -8.91
CA GLY A 49 17.49 1.06 -10.09
C GLY A 49 17.83 2.28 -10.94
N VAL A 50 16.86 2.90 -11.61
CA VAL A 50 17.06 4.06 -12.48
C VAL A 50 15.96 5.09 -12.26
N GLN A 51 16.39 6.27 -11.83
CA GLN A 51 15.50 7.40 -11.59
C GLN A 51 15.28 8.14 -12.90
N ILE A 52 14.09 7.99 -13.49
CA ILE A 52 13.59 9.02 -14.39
C ILE A 52 13.48 10.28 -13.54
N PRO A 53 14.14 11.40 -13.88
CA PRO A 53 14.14 12.56 -13.02
C PRO A 53 12.71 13.06 -12.79
N THR A 54 12.29 13.14 -11.52
CA THR A 54 10.94 13.58 -11.11
C THR A 54 10.97 14.78 -10.17
N ALA A 55 12.15 15.36 -9.93
CA ALA A 55 12.30 16.52 -9.06
C ALA A 55 11.57 17.74 -9.64
N THR A 56 11.04 18.59 -8.76
CA THR A 56 10.45 19.88 -9.14
C THR A 56 11.45 20.68 -9.99
N GLY A 57 11.04 21.10 -11.19
CA GLY A 57 11.91 21.83 -12.13
C GLY A 57 12.68 20.95 -13.13
N THR A 58 12.47 19.62 -13.12
CA THR A 58 13.00 18.72 -14.15
C THR A 58 12.55 19.18 -15.54
N LYS A 59 13.47 19.24 -16.50
CA LYS A 59 13.14 19.62 -17.87
C LYS A 59 12.43 18.46 -18.58
N PRO A 60 11.44 18.73 -19.46
CA PRO A 60 10.80 17.69 -20.25
C PRO A 60 11.77 16.80 -21.05
N ALA A 61 12.90 17.35 -21.48
CA ALA A 61 13.94 16.60 -22.21
C ALA A 61 14.62 15.55 -21.32
N ASP A 62 14.81 15.85 -20.03
CA ASP A 62 15.45 14.95 -19.07
C ASP A 62 14.54 13.75 -18.79
N ILE A 63 13.22 13.99 -18.63
CA ILE A 63 12.20 12.95 -18.49
C ILE A 63 12.22 12.02 -19.71
N PHE A 64 12.21 12.59 -20.92
CA PHE A 64 12.23 11.83 -22.16
C PHE A 64 13.51 11.00 -22.31
N SER A 65 14.67 11.60 -22.06
CA SER A 65 15.96 10.90 -22.11
C SER A 65 16.08 9.77 -21.08
N GLY A 66 15.28 9.84 -19.99
CA GLY A 66 15.19 8.81 -18.97
C GLY A 66 14.55 7.51 -19.46
N TYR A 67 13.76 7.52 -20.55
CA TYR A 67 13.16 6.29 -21.11
C TYR A 67 14.07 5.60 -22.13
N THR A 68 15.28 5.22 -21.69
CA THR A 68 16.15 4.34 -22.48
C THR A 68 15.53 2.95 -22.67
N ALA A 69 16.00 2.17 -23.65
CA ALA A 69 15.52 0.80 -23.87
C ALA A 69 15.63 -0.08 -22.62
N ALA A 70 16.72 0.06 -21.85
CA ALA A 70 16.91 -0.64 -20.59
C ALA A 70 15.87 -0.21 -19.54
N ASN A 71 15.61 1.09 -19.40
CA ASN A 71 14.66 1.62 -18.41
C ASN A 71 13.20 1.32 -18.79
N ALA A 72 12.87 1.28 -20.07
CA ALA A 72 11.56 0.85 -20.55
C ALA A 72 11.30 -0.62 -20.21
N ALA A 73 12.26 -1.51 -20.48
CA ALA A 73 12.17 -2.92 -20.11
C ALA A 73 12.05 -3.10 -18.58
N ALA A 74 12.78 -2.29 -17.82
CA ALA A 74 12.74 -2.30 -16.36
C ALA A 74 11.40 -1.86 -15.78
N THR A 75 10.83 -0.80 -16.35
CA THR A 75 9.49 -0.32 -15.98
C THR A 75 8.44 -1.39 -16.27
N ALA A 76 8.52 -2.06 -17.43
CA ALA A 76 7.59 -3.12 -17.81
C ALA A 76 7.68 -4.34 -16.87
N LEU A 77 8.89 -4.79 -16.55
CA LEU A 77 9.11 -5.88 -15.60
C LEU A 77 8.57 -5.52 -14.20
N SER A 78 8.82 -4.27 -13.76
CA SER A 78 8.31 -3.77 -12.49
C SER A 78 6.79 -3.74 -12.47
N ALA A 79 6.14 -3.29 -13.55
CA ALA A 79 4.69 -3.29 -13.68
C ALA A 79 4.09 -4.71 -13.56
N GLY A 80 4.72 -5.70 -14.19
CA GLY A 80 4.35 -7.10 -14.05
C GLY A 80 4.49 -7.60 -12.60
N TRP A 81 5.62 -7.30 -11.95
CA TRP A 81 5.87 -7.70 -10.56
C TRP A 81 4.88 -7.06 -9.58
N TYR A 82 4.69 -5.74 -9.65
CA TYR A 82 3.73 -5.02 -8.81
C TYR A 82 2.28 -5.46 -9.05
N GLY A 83 1.92 -5.81 -10.30
CA GLY A 83 0.64 -6.44 -10.61
C GLY A 83 0.40 -7.75 -9.86
N LEU A 84 1.48 -8.51 -9.59
CA LEU A 84 1.43 -9.75 -8.82
C LEU A 84 1.40 -9.50 -7.31
N VAL A 85 2.27 -8.63 -6.77
CA VAL A 85 2.51 -8.54 -5.31
C VAL A 85 1.59 -7.56 -4.57
N LEU A 86 1.20 -6.44 -5.20
CA LEU A 86 0.39 -5.40 -4.56
C LEU A 86 -1.01 -5.86 -4.09
N PRO A 87 -1.69 -6.83 -4.74
CA PRO A 87 -2.92 -7.43 -4.21
C PRO A 87 -2.77 -8.02 -2.79
N GLY A 88 -1.55 -8.29 -2.34
CA GLY A 88 -1.25 -8.69 -0.96
C GLY A 88 -1.83 -7.73 0.09
N ARG A 89 -1.85 -6.41 -0.18
CA ARG A 89 -2.48 -5.44 0.74
C ARG A 89 -4.00 -5.58 0.82
N ILE A 90 -4.66 -5.94 -0.29
CA ILE A 90 -6.10 -6.23 -0.28
C ILE A 90 -6.36 -7.46 0.59
N LEU A 91 -5.57 -8.52 0.40
CA LEU A 91 -5.68 -9.76 1.17
C LEU A 91 -5.43 -9.52 2.66
N LEU A 92 -4.48 -8.65 3.01
CA LEU A 92 -4.25 -8.19 4.39
C LEU A 92 -5.52 -7.58 5.00
N ILE A 93 -6.08 -6.54 4.38
CA ILE A 93 -7.24 -5.82 4.92
C ILE A 93 -8.48 -6.71 4.95
N ALA A 94 -8.69 -7.54 3.93
CA ALA A 94 -9.74 -8.55 3.91
C ALA A 94 -9.59 -9.59 5.04
N GLY A 95 -8.35 -10.01 5.33
CA GLY A 95 -8.02 -10.87 6.45
C GLY A 95 -8.34 -10.23 7.81
N ILE A 96 -7.98 -8.95 8.01
CA ILE A 96 -8.31 -8.20 9.22
C ILE A 96 -9.83 -8.07 9.39
N ARG A 97 -10.54 -7.68 8.33
CA ARG A 97 -12.01 -7.62 8.30
C ARG A 97 -12.64 -8.96 8.67
N GLN A 98 -12.16 -10.07 8.10
CA GLN A 98 -12.67 -11.39 8.42
C GLN A 98 -12.48 -11.75 9.90
N ALA A 99 -11.33 -11.41 10.49
CA ALA A 99 -11.07 -11.62 11.91
C ALA A 99 -12.00 -10.78 12.79
N LEU A 100 -12.19 -9.50 12.46
CA LEU A 100 -13.12 -8.60 13.16
C LEU A 100 -14.55 -9.11 13.10
N ARG A 101 -15.01 -9.53 11.91
CA ARG A 101 -16.34 -10.13 11.71
C ARG A 101 -16.59 -11.34 12.61
N ARG A 102 -15.59 -12.21 12.75
CA ARG A 102 -15.70 -13.42 13.59
C ARG A 102 -15.58 -13.17 15.09
N SER A 103 -14.94 -12.07 15.48
CA SER A 103 -14.61 -11.78 16.89
C SER A 103 -15.54 -10.76 17.54
N TRP A 104 -16.11 -9.87 16.73
CA TRP A 104 -16.85 -8.70 17.21
C TRP A 104 -18.18 -8.52 16.47
N GLY A 105 -18.15 -8.48 15.13
CA GLY A 105 -19.34 -8.29 14.31
C GLY A 105 -19.05 -7.61 12.97
N ASP A 106 -20.09 -7.46 12.16
CA ASP A 106 -20.03 -6.78 10.86
C ASP A 106 -19.93 -5.25 11.03
N SER A 107 -19.21 -4.59 10.11
CA SER A 107 -19.03 -3.13 10.11
C SER A 107 -18.83 -2.59 8.70
N ALA A 108 -19.68 -1.64 8.30
CA ALA A 108 -19.57 -0.94 7.02
C ALA A 108 -18.23 -0.20 6.87
N LEU A 109 -17.61 0.23 7.98
CA LEU A 109 -16.31 0.88 7.94
C LEU A 109 -15.18 -0.10 7.57
N ALA A 110 -15.32 -1.38 7.95
CA ALA A 110 -14.40 -2.43 7.52
C ALA A 110 -14.61 -2.81 6.04
N ASP A 111 -15.84 -2.71 5.52
CA ASP A 111 -16.13 -2.86 4.09
C ASP A 111 -15.50 -1.72 3.27
N LEU A 112 -15.67 -0.47 3.74
CA LEU A 112 -15.02 0.70 3.15
C LEU A 112 -13.50 0.55 3.14
N ALA A 113 -12.91 0.01 4.21
CA ALA A 113 -11.46 -0.21 4.25
C ALA A 113 -10.99 -1.14 3.13
N VAL A 114 -11.68 -2.26 2.90
CA VAL A 114 -11.33 -3.18 1.80
C VAL A 114 -11.48 -2.50 0.44
N ALA A 115 -12.57 -1.75 0.23
CA ALA A 115 -12.81 -1.05 -1.02
C ALA A 115 -11.77 0.05 -1.29
N ALA A 116 -11.42 0.84 -0.27
CA ALA A 116 -10.39 1.87 -0.36
C ALA A 116 -9.00 1.26 -0.65
N MET A 117 -8.67 0.13 -0.02
CA MET A 117 -7.42 -0.58 -0.33
C MET A 117 -7.40 -1.11 -1.76
N ALA A 118 -8.51 -1.67 -2.25
CA ALA A 118 -8.62 -2.11 -3.63
C ALA A 118 -8.41 -0.95 -4.62
N LEU A 119 -9.03 0.21 -4.36
CA LEU A 119 -8.83 1.42 -5.16
C LEU A 119 -7.35 1.85 -5.17
N SER A 120 -6.70 1.90 -4.01
CA SER A 120 -5.28 2.24 -3.90
C SER A 120 -4.39 1.29 -4.72
N VAL A 121 -4.60 -0.03 -4.58
CA VAL A 121 -3.84 -1.04 -5.32
C VAL A 121 -4.08 -0.93 -6.83
N LEU A 122 -5.31 -0.68 -7.28
CA LEU A 122 -5.62 -0.48 -8.69
C LEU A 122 -4.92 0.76 -9.26
N MET A 123 -4.94 1.89 -8.53
CA MET A 123 -4.24 3.11 -8.92
C MET A 123 -2.74 2.88 -9.04
N GLU A 124 -2.15 2.15 -8.08
CA GLU A 124 -0.73 1.86 -8.10
C GLU A 124 -0.34 0.94 -9.27
N ILE A 125 -1.07 -0.15 -9.48
CA ILE A 125 -0.87 -1.04 -10.63
C ILE A 125 -1.03 -0.26 -11.94
N ALA A 126 -2.06 0.57 -12.07
CA ALA A 126 -2.27 1.41 -13.24
C ALA A 126 -1.12 2.39 -13.46
N SER A 127 -0.57 2.99 -12.40
CA SER A 127 0.58 3.90 -12.51
C SER A 127 1.79 3.22 -13.15
N TYR A 128 2.11 1.99 -12.75
CA TYR A 128 3.24 1.24 -13.30
C TYR A 128 2.96 0.78 -14.74
N TRP A 129 1.74 0.34 -15.06
CA TRP A 129 1.39 -0.06 -16.43
C TRP A 129 1.36 1.11 -17.40
N VAL A 130 0.89 2.30 -16.98
CA VAL A 130 0.99 3.52 -17.78
C VAL A 130 2.45 3.87 -18.01
N ALA A 131 3.29 3.85 -16.97
CA ALA A 131 4.73 4.10 -17.11
C ALA A 131 5.41 3.09 -18.06
N ALA A 132 5.03 1.81 -18.02
CA ALA A 132 5.53 0.79 -18.94
C ALA A 132 5.11 1.08 -20.39
N GLY A 133 3.84 1.47 -20.60
CA GLY A 133 3.35 1.90 -21.91
C GLY A 133 4.08 3.12 -22.44
N VAL A 134 4.43 4.07 -21.57
CA VAL A 134 5.25 5.25 -21.92
C VAL A 134 6.66 4.83 -22.35
N GLY A 135 7.29 3.91 -21.62
CA GLY A 135 8.59 3.35 -22.02
C GLY A 135 8.54 2.65 -23.37
N GLN A 136 7.49 1.89 -23.65
CA GLN A 136 7.27 1.27 -24.95
C GLN A 136 7.09 2.32 -26.07
N ALA A 137 6.30 3.38 -25.81
CA ALA A 137 6.10 4.46 -26.77
C ALA A 137 7.41 5.20 -27.08
N ALA A 138 8.19 5.55 -26.05
CA ALA A 138 9.48 6.24 -26.19
C ALA A 138 10.47 5.42 -27.04
N THR A 139 10.57 4.11 -26.78
CA THR A 139 11.44 3.21 -27.54
C THR A 139 10.95 2.90 -28.95
N SER A 140 9.67 3.17 -29.24
CA SER A 140 9.06 3.02 -30.57
C SER A 140 9.06 4.33 -31.38
N GLY A 141 9.75 5.38 -30.91
CA GLY A 141 9.89 6.65 -31.63
C GLY A 141 8.76 7.66 -31.39
N ALA A 142 8.03 7.55 -30.27
CA ALA A 142 7.05 8.57 -29.91
C ALA A 142 7.71 9.92 -29.58
N ASP A 143 6.99 11.01 -29.87
CA ASP A 143 7.46 12.36 -29.60
C ASP A 143 7.60 12.63 -28.09
N GLN A 144 8.51 13.55 -27.76
CA GLN A 144 8.80 13.95 -26.39
C GLN A 144 7.56 14.41 -25.61
N SER A 145 6.66 15.14 -26.24
CA SER A 145 5.42 15.62 -25.60
C SER A 145 4.54 14.46 -25.13
N ALA A 146 4.35 13.42 -25.97
CA ALA A 146 3.54 12.25 -25.64
C ALA A 146 4.13 11.47 -24.44
N VAL A 147 5.45 11.29 -24.43
CA VAL A 147 6.16 10.59 -23.34
C VAL A 147 6.06 11.35 -22.03
N VAL A 148 6.26 12.67 -22.06
CA VAL A 148 6.20 13.52 -20.87
C VAL A 148 4.78 13.59 -20.32
N THR A 149 3.76 13.72 -21.19
CA THR A 149 2.35 13.69 -20.77
C THR A 149 2.00 12.35 -20.13
N GLY A 150 2.37 11.23 -20.76
CA GLY A 150 2.12 9.90 -20.19
C GLY A 150 2.84 9.69 -18.85
N HIS A 151 4.09 10.15 -18.72
CA HIS A 151 4.82 10.11 -17.45
C HIS A 151 4.10 10.93 -16.37
N ALA A 152 3.62 12.12 -16.69
CA ALA A 152 2.87 12.95 -15.74
C ALA A 152 1.59 12.24 -15.25
N ILE A 153 0.86 11.55 -16.14
CA ILE A 153 -0.31 10.74 -15.78
C ILE A 153 0.10 9.60 -14.82
N ALA A 154 1.15 8.85 -15.14
CA ALA A 154 1.65 7.78 -14.27
C ALA A 154 2.05 8.30 -12.88
N SER A 155 2.75 9.43 -12.83
CA SER A 155 3.16 10.08 -11.57
C SER A 155 1.97 10.56 -10.74
N MET A 156 0.93 11.12 -11.36
CA MET A 156 -0.30 11.53 -10.67
C MET A 156 -1.08 10.34 -10.11
N LEU A 157 -1.15 9.22 -10.86
CA LEU A 157 -1.75 7.99 -10.35
C LEU A 157 -0.99 7.44 -9.15
N ASN A 158 0.35 7.47 -9.21
CA ASN A 158 1.21 7.01 -8.13
C ASN A 158 1.04 7.86 -6.88
N VAL A 159 1.01 9.19 -7.01
CA VAL A 159 0.75 10.08 -5.87
C VAL A 159 -0.66 9.91 -5.32
N GLY A 160 -1.65 9.75 -6.20
CA GLY A 160 -3.05 9.64 -5.83
C GLY A 160 -3.38 8.40 -5.00
N LEU A 161 -2.56 7.34 -5.03
CA LEU A 161 -2.82 6.09 -4.30
C LEU A 161 -2.77 6.25 -2.78
N PHE A 162 -2.04 7.24 -2.26
CA PHE A 162 -1.78 7.38 -0.82
C PHE A 162 -3.04 7.78 -0.04
N SER A 163 -3.93 8.56 -0.65
CA SER A 163 -5.22 8.96 -0.05
C SER A 163 -6.13 7.74 0.24
N PRO A 164 -6.48 6.89 -0.74
CA PRO A 164 -7.28 5.69 -0.47
C PRO A 164 -6.54 4.65 0.39
N LEU A 165 -5.20 4.57 0.31
CA LEU A 165 -4.40 3.74 1.21
C LEU A 165 -4.55 4.17 2.66
N GLY A 166 -4.34 5.46 2.94
CA GLY A 166 -4.49 6.05 4.26
C GLY A 166 -5.90 5.86 4.81
N LEU A 167 -6.92 6.10 3.97
CA LEU A 167 -8.33 5.92 4.32
C LEU A 167 -8.62 4.47 4.73
N SER A 168 -8.09 3.49 3.98
CA SER A 168 -8.24 2.09 4.32
C SER A 168 -7.68 1.76 5.70
N ILE A 169 -6.45 2.19 5.97
CA ILE A 169 -5.76 1.86 7.22
C ILE A 169 -6.44 2.57 8.40
N LEU A 170 -6.81 3.84 8.22
CA LEU A 170 -7.52 4.61 9.24
C LEU A 170 -8.88 3.98 9.56
N ALA A 171 -9.68 3.67 8.54
CA ALA A 171 -10.99 3.05 8.68
C ALA A 171 -10.89 1.72 9.44
N ILE A 172 -10.02 0.80 9.02
CA ILE A 172 -9.89 -0.50 9.68
C ILE A 172 -9.31 -0.36 11.11
N SER A 173 -8.41 0.58 11.34
CA SER A 173 -7.83 0.83 12.67
C SER A 173 -8.87 1.38 13.66
N VAL A 174 -9.82 2.20 13.19
CA VAL A 174 -10.96 2.65 13.99
C VAL A 174 -11.85 1.47 14.37
N VAL A 175 -12.12 0.54 13.44
CA VAL A 175 -12.89 -0.68 13.76
C VAL A 175 -12.13 -1.56 14.75
N MET A 176 -10.82 -1.73 14.57
CA MET A 176 -9.96 -2.45 15.54
C MET A 176 -10.02 -1.81 16.92
N TRP A 177 -9.99 -0.48 17.01
CA TRP A 177 -10.13 0.26 18.26
C TRP A 177 -11.51 0.02 18.92
N GLN A 178 -12.59 0.15 18.16
CA GLN A 178 -13.97 -0.06 18.64
C GLN A 178 -14.21 -1.50 19.12
N SER A 179 -13.61 -2.48 18.46
CA SER A 179 -13.76 -3.89 18.79
C SER A 179 -13.18 -4.27 20.17
N ARG A 180 -12.16 -3.52 20.63
CA ARG A 180 -11.35 -3.82 21.83
C ARG A 180 -10.72 -5.22 21.86
N VAL A 181 -10.66 -5.93 20.73
CA VAL A 181 -10.00 -7.25 20.64
C VAL A 181 -8.52 -7.15 20.23
N PHE A 182 -8.08 -5.95 19.83
CA PHE A 182 -6.69 -5.64 19.50
C PHE A 182 -6.04 -4.75 20.58
N PRO A 183 -4.70 -4.78 20.72
CA PRO A 183 -3.98 -3.87 21.60
C PRO A 183 -4.20 -2.42 21.17
N TRP A 184 -4.46 -1.52 22.13
CA TRP A 184 -4.75 -0.11 21.84
C TRP A 184 -3.60 0.58 21.09
N TRP A 185 -2.34 0.28 21.41
CA TRP A 185 -1.17 0.88 20.77
C TRP A 185 -1.06 0.50 19.29
N LEU A 186 -1.52 -0.71 18.92
CA LEU A 186 -1.53 -1.16 17.53
C LEU A 186 -2.58 -0.39 16.73
N CYS A 187 -3.76 -0.20 17.31
CA CYS A 187 -4.81 0.62 16.73
C CYS A 187 -4.38 2.08 16.58
N LEU A 188 -3.63 2.62 17.55
CA LEU A 188 -3.05 3.96 17.48
C LEU A 188 -2.01 4.05 16.36
N LEU A 189 -1.08 3.09 16.27
CA LEU A 189 -0.07 3.05 15.20
C LEU A 189 -0.72 3.03 13.82
N GLY A 190 -1.72 2.18 13.61
CA GLY A 190 -2.48 2.13 12.36
C GLY A 190 -3.25 3.43 12.10
N GLY A 191 -3.93 3.97 13.11
CA GLY A 191 -4.66 5.23 13.01
C GLY A 191 -3.78 6.42 12.63
N LEU A 192 -2.63 6.59 13.31
CA LEU A 192 -1.67 7.66 13.01
C LEU A 192 -1.03 7.49 11.63
N SER A 193 -0.68 6.26 11.25
CA SER A 193 -0.11 5.96 9.93
C SER A 193 -1.14 6.26 8.82
N GLY A 194 -2.38 5.80 8.99
CA GLY A 194 -3.46 6.05 8.04
C GLY A 194 -3.80 7.55 7.93
N ALA A 195 -3.85 8.26 9.05
CA ALA A 195 -4.07 9.72 9.05
C ALA A 195 -2.94 10.48 8.36
N ALA A 196 -1.68 10.12 8.62
CA ALA A 196 -0.53 10.70 7.94
C ALA A 196 -0.62 10.49 6.43
N LEU A 197 -0.96 9.27 5.98
CA LEU A 197 -1.08 8.94 4.55
C LEU A 197 -2.25 9.65 3.87
N CYS A 198 -3.38 9.85 4.56
CA CYS A 198 -4.47 10.70 4.07
C CYS A 198 -3.99 12.14 3.84
N VAL A 199 -3.30 12.72 4.83
CA VAL A 199 -2.75 14.09 4.72
C VAL A 199 -1.71 14.17 3.60
N GLY A 200 -0.81 13.19 3.53
CA GLY A 200 0.22 13.10 2.49
C GLY A 200 -0.39 13.02 1.09
N GLY A 201 -1.36 12.12 0.87
CA GLY A 201 -2.02 11.97 -0.42
C GLY A 201 -2.84 13.20 -0.83
N LEU A 202 -3.54 13.85 0.11
CA LEU A 202 -4.28 15.08 -0.15
C LEU A 202 -3.34 16.23 -0.53
N THR A 203 -2.28 16.43 0.25
CA THR A 203 -1.33 17.54 0.04
C THR A 203 -0.46 17.32 -1.20
N ALA A 204 -0.13 16.08 -1.53
CA ALA A 204 0.62 15.75 -2.73
C ALA A 204 -0.16 16.00 -4.04
N GLY A 205 -1.47 16.22 -4.01
CA GLY A 205 -2.24 16.73 -5.15
C GLY A 205 -2.02 18.23 -5.43
N PHE A 206 -1.47 18.98 -4.47
CA PHE A 206 -1.24 20.43 -4.55
C PHE A 206 0.24 20.76 -4.85
N GLN A 207 0.90 19.99 -5.73
CA GLN A 207 2.34 20.06 -6.03
C GLN A 207 2.87 21.44 -6.51
N THR A 208 1.98 22.40 -6.74
CA THR A 208 2.32 23.77 -7.15
C THR A 208 2.61 24.72 -5.99
N GLY A 209 2.40 24.31 -4.72
CA GLY A 209 2.69 25.13 -3.53
C GLY A 209 3.79 24.55 -2.65
N GLY A 210 4.92 25.26 -2.48
CA GLY A 210 6.10 24.78 -1.73
C GLY A 210 5.83 24.33 -0.29
N GLN A 211 4.81 24.90 0.38
CA GLN A 211 4.42 24.48 1.74
C GLN A 211 3.72 23.11 1.77
N PHE A 212 2.92 22.77 0.74
CA PHE A 212 2.21 21.49 0.66
C PHE A 212 3.17 20.33 0.37
N GLN A 213 4.24 20.58 -0.39
CA GLN A 213 5.27 19.58 -0.68
C GLN A 213 6.04 19.17 0.59
N GLN A 214 6.33 20.12 1.49
CA GLN A 214 6.99 19.80 2.77
C GLN A 214 6.10 18.94 3.68
N VAL A 215 4.79 19.23 3.73
CA VAL A 215 3.82 18.42 4.48
C VAL A 215 3.71 17.01 3.90
N ALA A 216 3.65 16.89 2.57
CA ALA A 216 3.62 15.59 1.89
C ALA A 216 4.88 14.76 2.18
N ASN A 217 6.06 15.38 2.15
CA ASN A 217 7.32 14.71 2.49
C ASN A 217 7.34 14.23 3.94
N ASN A 218 6.90 15.07 4.88
CA ASN A 218 6.83 14.68 6.29
C ASN A 218 5.85 13.53 6.47
N ALA A 219 4.70 13.54 5.80
CA ALA A 219 3.69 12.48 5.90
C ALA A 219 4.18 11.09 5.46
N GLN A 220 5.32 10.97 4.78
CA GLN A 220 5.88 9.68 4.37
C GLN A 220 6.29 8.77 5.54
N PHE A 221 6.48 9.28 6.77
CA PHE A 221 6.64 8.41 7.94
C PHE A 221 5.46 7.44 8.11
N GLY A 222 4.27 7.80 7.60
CA GLY A 222 3.09 6.95 7.61
C GLY A 222 3.29 5.64 6.85
N VAL A 223 4.15 5.60 5.84
CA VAL A 223 4.48 4.37 5.09
C VAL A 223 5.23 3.37 5.99
N LEU A 224 6.24 3.85 6.73
CA LEU A 224 6.98 3.01 7.68
C LEU A 224 6.07 2.51 8.79
N GLY A 225 5.24 3.39 9.34
CA GLY A 225 4.25 3.03 10.37
C GLY A 225 3.25 1.98 9.86
N PHE A 226 2.80 2.11 8.61
CA PHE A 226 1.95 1.13 7.95
C PHE A 226 2.61 -0.24 7.83
N TRP A 227 3.87 -0.33 7.38
CA TRP A 227 4.57 -1.62 7.26
C TRP A 227 4.71 -2.32 8.61
N VAL A 228 5.10 -1.58 9.65
CA VAL A 228 5.22 -2.12 11.01
C VAL A 228 3.85 -2.57 11.52
N TRP A 229 2.82 -1.75 11.37
CA TRP A 229 1.44 -2.07 11.76
C TRP A 229 0.92 -3.34 11.06
N MET A 230 1.14 -3.44 9.75
CA MET A 230 0.73 -4.57 8.92
C MET A 230 1.35 -5.88 9.42
N LEU A 231 2.68 -5.90 9.61
CA LEU A 231 3.40 -7.09 10.04
C LEU A 231 2.92 -7.58 11.41
N ILE A 232 2.82 -6.66 12.36
CA ILE A 232 2.37 -6.97 13.73
C ILE A 232 0.93 -7.49 13.70
N THR A 233 0.04 -6.83 12.96
CA THR A 233 -1.36 -7.24 12.84
C THR A 233 -1.47 -8.64 12.21
N GLY A 234 -0.73 -8.89 11.13
CA GLY A 234 -0.66 -10.21 10.48
C GLY A 234 -0.20 -11.31 11.45
N VAL A 235 0.87 -11.06 12.21
CA VAL A 235 1.40 -12.02 13.19
C VAL A 235 0.40 -12.28 14.33
N ILE A 236 -0.24 -11.24 14.87
CA ILE A 236 -1.26 -11.38 15.92
C ILE A 236 -2.42 -12.26 15.43
N LEU A 237 -2.93 -12.00 14.22
CA LEU A 237 -4.01 -12.79 13.63
C LEU A 237 -3.59 -14.23 13.33
N PHE A 238 -2.35 -14.43 12.87
CA PHE A 238 -1.81 -15.78 12.66
C PHE A 238 -1.74 -16.57 13.98
N ARG A 239 -1.21 -15.96 15.05
CA ARG A 239 -1.09 -16.59 16.37
C ARG A 239 -2.46 -16.91 16.98
N ALA A 240 -3.43 -16.00 16.82
CA ALA A 240 -4.80 -16.21 17.30
C ALA A 240 -5.53 -17.34 16.54
N ALA A 241 -5.12 -17.67 15.31
CA ALA A 241 -5.71 -18.78 14.55
C ALA A 241 -5.35 -20.16 15.13
N GLY A 242 -4.25 -20.27 15.88
CA GLY A 242 -3.78 -21.52 16.48
C GLY A 242 -4.29 -21.79 17.90
N GLN A 243 -5.04 -20.87 18.51
CA GLN A 243 -5.51 -21.04 19.89
C GLN A 243 -6.84 -21.81 19.94
N PRO A 244 -6.97 -22.85 20.79
CA PRO A 244 -8.25 -23.50 21.03
C PRO A 244 -9.26 -22.49 21.59
N ARG A 245 -10.49 -22.45 21.03
CA ARG A 245 -11.59 -21.70 21.66
C ARG A 245 -11.74 -22.18 23.10
N ARG A 246 -11.62 -21.29 24.09
CA ARG A 246 -12.00 -21.61 25.46
C ARG A 246 -13.49 -21.96 25.43
N LYS A 247 -13.82 -23.24 25.57
CA LYS A 247 -15.21 -23.67 25.80
C LYS A 247 -15.65 -22.99 27.09
N SER A 248 -16.65 -22.10 27.01
CA SER A 248 -17.33 -21.61 28.19
C SER A 248 -17.94 -22.82 28.90
N SER A 249 -17.44 -23.17 30.08
CA SER A 249 -18.09 -24.18 30.91
C SER A 249 -19.55 -23.76 31.14
N PRO A 250 -20.53 -24.67 31.02
CA PRO A 250 -21.90 -24.35 31.41
C PRO A 250 -21.88 -23.96 32.89
N ALA A 251 -22.57 -22.87 33.24
CA ALA A 251 -22.75 -22.50 34.64
C ALA A 251 -23.39 -23.68 35.39
N PRO A 252 -22.93 -24.01 36.61
CA PRO A 252 -23.63 -24.98 37.44
C PRO A 252 -25.04 -24.44 37.71
N ARG A 253 -26.03 -25.31 37.44
CA ARG A 253 -27.46 -25.05 37.67
C ARG A 253 -27.77 -24.94 39.15
#